data_AF-A0A645HIY8-F1
#
_entry.id   AF-A0A645HIY8-F1
#
_cell.length_a   1.000
_cell.length_b   1.000
_cell.length_c   1.000
_cell.angle_alpha   90.00
_cell.angle_beta   90.00
_cell.angle_gamma   90.00
#
_symmetry.space_group_name_H-M   'P 1'
#
loop_
_entity.id
_entity.type
_entity.pdbx_description
1 polymer ?
#
loop_
_entity_poly.entity_id
_entity_poly.type
_entity_poly.pdbx_seq_one_letter_code
_entity_poly.pdbx_strand_id
1 'polypeptide(L)'
;MTDRDTCAICENPSRDRSILCVVEDSRDVYAIERTREFNGLYHVLHGVISPMNNIGPDDITVKQLISRLGDYTIKEVIMATNPTVEGEATAMYISRLLKPLGLVVTRLAYGVPVGADLEYADEITLSRALEGRREI
;
A
#
# COMPACT_ATOMS: atom_id res chain seq x y z
N MET A 1 17.48 4.23 1.12
CA MET A 1 18.22 3.35 2.05
C MET A 1 18.78 4.23 3.15
N THR A 2 18.67 3.84 4.41
CA THR A 2 19.20 4.60 5.57
C THR A 2 20.44 3.92 6.13
N ASP A 3 21.44 4.70 6.56
CA ASP A 3 22.69 4.28 7.23
C ASP A 3 22.51 4.03 8.75
N ARG A 4 21.28 3.77 9.21
CA ARG A 4 20.92 3.49 10.61
C ARG A 4 20.00 2.28 10.69
N ASP A 5 20.04 1.55 11.80
CA ASP A 5 19.22 0.35 12.06
C ASP A 5 17.71 0.62 11.95
N THR A 6 17.29 1.86 12.25
CA THR A 6 15.91 2.34 12.12
C THR A 6 15.81 3.55 11.20
N CYS A 7 14.79 3.59 10.35
CA CYS A 7 14.59 4.73 9.45
C CYS A 7 13.98 5.92 10.19
N ALA A 8 14.24 7.14 9.69
CA ALA A 8 13.78 8.38 10.33
C ALA A 8 12.25 8.47 10.50
N ILE A 9 11.47 7.76 9.67
CA ILE A 9 10.01 7.70 9.80
C ILE A 9 9.61 6.84 11.00
N CYS A 10 10.22 5.67 11.17
CA CYS A 10 9.93 4.78 12.30
C CYS A 10 10.39 5.37 13.64
N GLU A 11 11.46 6.16 13.66
CA GLU A 11 11.96 6.83 14.86
C GLU A 11 11.09 8.02 15.30
N ASN A 12 10.28 8.59 14.40
CA ASN A 12 9.51 9.79 14.68
C ASN A 12 8.30 9.48 15.60
N PRO A 13 8.25 10.04 16.83
CA PRO A 13 7.17 9.78 17.78
C PRO A 13 5.84 10.48 17.42
N SER A 14 5.86 11.47 16.53
CA SER A 14 4.65 12.17 16.06
C SER A 14 3.87 11.39 15.00
N ARG A 15 4.42 10.27 14.50
CA ARG A 15 3.76 9.39 13.53
C ARG A 15 2.71 8.51 14.20
N ASP A 16 1.61 8.29 13.49
CA ASP A 16 0.57 7.37 13.93
C ASP A 16 1.04 5.92 13.72
N ARG A 17 1.36 5.26 14.84
CA ARG A 17 1.79 3.85 14.84
C ARG A 17 0.63 2.88 14.70
N SER A 18 -0.62 3.33 14.64
CA SER A 18 -1.78 2.47 14.43
C SER A 18 -2.13 2.26 12.95
N ILE A 19 -1.49 3.00 12.03
CA ILE A 19 -1.74 2.93 10.60
C ILE A 19 -0.46 2.56 9.86
N LEU A 20 -0.52 1.52 9.02
CA LEU A 20 0.61 1.03 8.25
C LEU A 20 0.30 1.05 6.75
N CYS A 21 1.08 1.80 5.97
CA CYS A 21 0.99 1.83 4.52
C CYS A 21 1.99 0.84 3.90
N VAL A 22 1.47 -0.14 3.15
CA VAL A 22 2.26 -1.19 2.49
C VAL A 22 2.49 -0.80 1.04
N VAL A 23 3.75 -0.62 0.65
CA VAL A 23 4.18 -0.20 -0.69
C VAL A 23 5.08 -1.24 -1.35
N GLU A 24 5.24 -1.17 -2.67
CA GLU A 24 6.10 -2.10 -3.41
C GLU A 24 7.58 -1.77 -3.20
N ASP A 25 7.94 -0.49 -3.32
CA ASP A 25 9.32 -0.04 -3.27
C ASP A 25 9.54 1.24 -2.44
N SER A 26 10.80 1.60 -2.21
CA SER A 26 11.16 2.77 -1.39
C SER A 26 10.86 4.12 -2.04
N ARG A 27 10.72 4.18 -3.36
CA ARG A 27 10.37 5.39 -4.11
C ARG A 27 8.90 5.71 -3.90
N ASP A 28 8.04 4.70 -3.75
CA ASP A 28 6.63 4.87 -3.41
C ASP A 28 6.46 5.56 -2.05
N VAL A 29 7.28 5.19 -1.05
CA VAL A 29 7.32 5.89 0.25
C VAL A 29 7.58 7.38 0.03
N TYR A 30 8.58 7.72 -0.78
CA TYR A 30 8.92 9.12 -1.06
C TYR A 30 7.80 9.85 -1.81
N ALA A 31 7.12 9.18 -2.74
CA ALA A 31 5.99 9.75 -3.46
C ALA A 31 4.82 10.10 -2.52
N ILE A 32 4.48 9.21 -1.59
CA ILE A 32 3.43 9.44 -0.59
C ILE A 32 3.87 10.52 0.41
N GLU A 33 5.09 10.46 0.94
CA GLU A 33 5.60 11.46 1.88
C GLU A 33 5.61 12.88 1.32
N ARG A 34 5.86 13.04 0.01
CA ARG A 34 5.82 14.35 -0.65
C ARG A 34 4.46 15.02 -0.60
N THR A 35 3.37 14.26 -0.46
CA THR A 35 2.02 14.80 -0.30
C THR A 35 1.83 15.51 1.03
N ARG A 36 2.57 15.09 2.08
CA ARG A 36 2.41 15.52 3.48
C ARG A 36 1.02 15.23 4.09
N GLU A 37 0.21 14.41 3.42
CA GLU A 37 -1.14 14.04 3.87
C GLU A 37 -1.15 12.75 4.69
N PHE A 38 -0.10 11.93 4.62
CA PHE A 38 -0.01 10.66 5.34
C PHE A 38 0.93 10.78 6.56
N ASN A 39 0.41 10.44 7.75
CA ASN A 39 1.17 10.49 9.01
C ASN A 39 1.43 9.10 9.63
N GLY A 40 1.10 8.01 8.94
CA GLY A 40 1.33 6.65 9.44
C GLY A 40 2.76 6.15 9.20
N LEU A 41 2.96 4.84 9.43
CA LEU A 41 4.21 4.13 9.14
C LEU A 41 4.16 3.47 7.77
N TYR A 42 5.32 3.02 7.28
CA TYR A 42 5.43 2.28 6.03
C TYR A 42 5.99 0.87 6.22
N HIS A 43 5.61 -0.01 5.31
CA HIS A 43 6.24 -1.30 5.08
C HIS A 43 6.54 -1.46 3.59
N VAL A 44 7.79 -1.74 3.23
CA VAL A 44 8.23 -1.89 1.84
C VAL A 44 8.33 -3.39 1.53
N LEU A 45 7.54 -3.86 0.56
CA LEU A 45 7.49 -5.26 0.15
C LEU A 45 8.73 -5.72 -0.62
N HIS A 46 9.46 -4.77 -1.22
CA HIS A 46 10.58 -5.01 -2.13
C HIS A 46 10.19 -5.80 -3.38
N GLY A 47 8.97 -5.57 -3.88
CA GLY A 47 8.44 -6.19 -5.07
C GLY A 47 6.98 -6.59 -4.93
N VAL A 48 6.53 -7.38 -5.90
CA VAL A 48 5.16 -7.90 -6.02
C VAL A 48 5.21 -9.38 -6.36
N ILE A 49 4.14 -10.09 -6.02
CA ILE A 49 3.96 -11.49 -6.41
C ILE A 49 3.75 -11.52 -7.93
N SER A 50 4.61 -12.24 -8.63
CA SER A 50 4.60 -12.32 -10.09
C SER A 50 4.90 -13.75 -10.54
N PRO A 51 3.86 -14.55 -10.85
CA PRO A 51 4.03 -15.92 -11.33
C PRO A 51 4.87 -16.00 -12.60
N MET A 52 4.74 -15.01 -13.50
CA MET A 52 5.51 -14.95 -14.75
C MET A 52 7.02 -14.83 -14.51
N ASN A 53 7.42 -14.12 -13.45
CA ASN A 53 8.82 -13.95 -13.06
C ASN A 53 9.26 -14.96 -12.00
N ASN A 54 8.43 -15.96 -11.67
CA ASN A 54 8.66 -16.91 -10.57
C ASN A 54 8.89 -16.23 -9.21
N ILE A 55 8.26 -15.09 -8.95
CA ILE A 55 8.33 -14.38 -7.67
C ILE A 55 7.11 -14.74 -6.83
N GLY A 56 7.34 -15.47 -5.75
CA GLY A 56 6.32 -15.86 -4.78
C GLY A 56 6.23 -14.94 -3.56
N PRO A 57 5.30 -15.21 -2.64
CA PRO A 57 5.17 -14.47 -1.37
C PRO A 57 6.41 -14.56 -0.47
N ASP A 58 7.21 -15.62 -0.61
CA ASP A 58 8.42 -15.85 0.17
C ASP A 58 9.62 -15.03 -0.31
N ASP A 59 9.57 -14.55 -1.56
CA ASP A 59 10.62 -13.74 -2.20
C ASP A 59 10.46 -12.24 -1.89
N ILE A 60 9.32 -11.85 -1.31
CA ILE A 60 9.01 -10.49 -0.86
C ILE A 60 8.85 -10.44 0.66
N THR A 61 8.81 -9.25 1.23
CA THR A 61 8.87 -9.10 2.71
C THR A 61 7.51 -9.29 3.42
N VAL A 62 6.66 -10.19 2.92
CA VAL A 62 5.33 -10.46 3.50
C VAL A 62 5.42 -11.11 4.88
N LYS A 63 6.39 -12.01 5.11
CA LYS A 63 6.59 -12.62 6.44
C LYS A 63 6.91 -11.58 7.50
N GLN A 64 7.77 -10.62 7.15
CA GLN A 64 8.17 -9.52 8.03
C GLN A 64 6.98 -8.58 8.30
N LEU A 65 6.13 -8.33 7.29
CA LEU A 65 4.88 -7.60 7.49
C LEU A 65 4.01 -8.29 8.54
N ILE A 66 3.76 -9.59 8.40
CA ILE A 66 2.94 -10.35 9.34
C ILE A 66 3.55 -10.32 10.75
N SER A 67 4.87 -10.46 10.86
CA SER A 67 5.57 -10.37 12.14
C SER A 67 5.42 -9.00 12.80
N ARG A 68 5.42 -7.90 12.04
CA ARG A 68 5.18 -6.53 12.56
C ARG A 68 3.74 -6.34 13.04
N LEU A 69 2.79 -7.05 12.46
CA LEU A 69 1.36 -6.93 12.82
C LEU A 69 0.99 -7.75 14.06
N GLY A 70 1.85 -8.64 14.52
CA GLY A 70 1.60 -9.53 15.66
C GLY A 70 1.54 -8.85 17.02
N ASP A 71 2.01 -7.60 17.14
CA ASP A 71 1.97 -6.82 18.39
C ASP A 71 0.63 -6.10 18.63
N TYR A 72 -0.32 -6.21 17.68
CA TYR A 72 -1.65 -5.58 17.70
C TYR A 72 -1.66 -4.05 17.85
N THR A 73 -0.52 -3.39 17.63
CA THR A 73 -0.45 -1.92 17.65
C THR A 73 -1.13 -1.32 16.42
N ILE A 74 -0.96 -1.98 15.27
CA ILE A 74 -1.58 -1.59 14.00
C ILE A 74 -3.07 -1.94 14.03
N LYS A 75 -3.91 -0.99 13.62
CA LYS A 75 -5.36 -1.14 13.46
C LYS A 75 -5.78 -1.12 11.99
N GLU A 76 -5.06 -0.37 11.16
CA GLU A 76 -5.30 -0.25 9.73
C GLU A 76 -4.06 -0.56 8.91
N VAL A 77 -4.25 -1.33 7.84
CA VAL A 77 -3.25 -1.59 6.81
C VAL A 77 -3.75 -1.05 5.47
N ILE A 78 -3.07 -0.04 4.95
CA ILE A 78 -3.36 0.55 3.64
C ILE A 78 -2.51 -0.15 2.58
N MET A 79 -3.16 -0.82 1.63
CA MET A 79 -2.48 -1.43 0.49
C MET A 79 -2.23 -0.38 -0.59
N ALA A 80 -0.99 0.09 -0.67
CA ALA A 80 -0.50 1.09 -1.61
C ALA A 80 0.43 0.50 -2.69
N THR A 81 0.20 -0.77 -3.08
CA THR A 81 0.81 -1.34 -4.29
C THR A 81 0.22 -0.70 -5.55
N ASN A 82 1.00 -0.68 -6.62
CA ASN A 82 0.62 -0.10 -7.91
C ASN A 82 -0.65 -0.75 -8.47
N PRO A 83 -1.45 -0.02 -9.28
CA PRO A 83 -2.68 -0.52 -9.87
C PRO A 83 -2.39 -1.40 -11.12
N THR A 84 -1.43 -2.32 -11.00
CA THR A 84 -1.08 -3.32 -12.02
C THR A 84 -1.68 -4.68 -11.64
N VAL A 85 -1.70 -5.63 -12.58
CA VAL A 85 -2.24 -6.98 -12.31
C VAL A 85 -1.51 -7.65 -11.15
N GLU A 86 -0.18 -7.54 -11.10
CA GLU A 86 0.67 -8.08 -10.04
C GLU A 86 0.48 -7.33 -8.71
N GLY A 87 0.36 -6.00 -8.78
CA GLY A 87 0.11 -5.16 -7.60
C GLY A 87 -1.25 -5.47 -6.97
N GLU A 88 -2.30 -5.68 -7.78
CA GLU A 88 -3.62 -6.13 -7.35
C GLU A 88 -3.59 -7.52 -6.73
N ALA A 89 -2.96 -8.47 -7.41
CA ALA A 89 -2.85 -9.84 -6.91
C ALA A 89 -2.13 -9.86 -5.55
N THR A 90 -1.08 -9.07 -5.39
CA THR A 90 -0.33 -8.91 -4.14
C THR A 90 -1.19 -8.29 -3.04
N ALA A 91 -1.93 -7.21 -3.36
CA ALA A 91 -2.83 -6.57 -2.42
C ALA A 91 -3.94 -7.50 -1.92
N MET A 92 -4.58 -8.23 -2.84
CA MET A 92 -5.62 -9.20 -2.50
C MET A 92 -5.07 -10.37 -1.68
N TYR A 93 -3.88 -10.87 -2.03
CA TYR A 93 -3.23 -11.95 -1.29
C TYR A 93 -2.98 -11.54 0.17
N ILE A 94 -2.35 -10.39 0.39
CA ILE A 94 -2.07 -9.87 1.73
C ILE A 94 -3.39 -9.60 2.47
N SER A 95 -4.38 -8.97 1.84
CA SER A 95 -5.69 -8.72 2.45
C SER A 95 -6.35 -10.01 2.98
N ARG A 96 -6.29 -11.11 2.22
CA ARG A 96 -6.81 -12.42 2.66
C ARG A 96 -6.05 -12.99 3.85
N LEU A 97 -4.73 -12.78 3.93
CA LEU A 97 -3.92 -13.20 5.06
C LEU A 97 -4.19 -12.38 6.33
N LEU A 98 -4.49 -11.09 6.19
CA LEU A 98 -4.70 -10.19 7.33
C LEU A 98 -6.14 -10.23 7.85
N LYS A 99 -7.12 -10.61 7.03
CA LYS A 99 -8.54 -10.67 7.41
C LYS A 99 -8.82 -11.50 8.68
N PRO A 100 -8.21 -12.68 8.91
CA PRO A 100 -8.39 -13.45 10.14
C PRO A 100 -7.83 -12.76 11.40
N LEU A 101 -6.91 -11.81 11.24
CA LEU A 101 -6.31 -11.06 12.35
C LEU A 101 -7.22 -9.93 12.86
N GLY A 102 -8.36 -9.68 12.21
CA GLY A 102 -9.31 -8.63 12.58
C GLY A 102 -8.84 -7.21 12.24
N LEU A 103 -7.80 -7.08 11.42
CA LEU A 103 -7.28 -5.79 10.96
C LEU A 103 -8.17 -5.18 9.88
N VAL A 104 -8.31 -3.85 9.91
CA VAL A 104 -8.91 -3.11 8.81
C VAL A 104 -7.89 -3.07 7.68
N VAL A 105 -8.25 -3.58 6.50
CA VAL A 105 -7.41 -3.50 5.30
C VAL A 105 -8.10 -2.61 4.29
N THR A 106 -7.45 -1.53 3.90
CA THR A 106 -7.94 -0.56 2.92
C THR A 106 -7.07 -0.56 1.67
N ARG A 107 -7.60 -0.05 0.56
CA ARG A 107 -6.91 0.05 -0.74
C ARG A 107 -6.92 1.50 -1.16
N LEU A 108 -5.83 1.97 -1.79
CA LEU A 108 -5.83 3.29 -2.41
C LEU A 108 -6.95 3.39 -3.45
N ALA A 109 -7.56 4.56 -3.53
CA ALA A 109 -8.63 4.79 -4.49
C ALA A 109 -8.11 4.73 -5.92
N TYR A 110 -8.88 4.12 -6.80
CA TYR A 110 -8.70 4.23 -8.25
C TYR A 110 -9.51 5.41 -8.75
N GLY A 111 -8.94 6.19 -9.65
CA GLY A 111 -9.66 7.33 -10.18
C GLY A 111 -8.88 8.09 -11.23
N VAL A 112 -9.55 9.10 -11.77
CA VAL A 112 -8.99 10.01 -12.76
C VAL A 112 -8.06 11.01 -12.04
N PRO A 113 -6.83 11.22 -12.53
CA PRO A 113 -5.93 12.24 -11.97
C PRO A 113 -6.57 13.63 -12.02
N VAL A 114 -6.33 14.44 -10.99
CA VAL A 114 -6.76 15.84 -10.98
C VAL A 114 -6.08 16.59 -12.13
N GLY A 115 -6.88 17.28 -12.95
CA GLY A 115 -6.41 18.04 -14.10
C GLY A 115 -6.24 17.21 -15.38
N ALA A 116 -6.61 15.93 -15.39
CA ALA A 116 -6.73 15.15 -16.61
C ALA A 116 -8.09 15.40 -17.28
N ASP A 117 -8.10 15.51 -18.61
CA ASP A 117 -9.35 15.50 -19.37
C ASP A 117 -9.88 14.07 -19.49
N LEU A 118 -11.19 13.90 -19.27
CA LEU A 118 -11.83 12.58 -19.30
C LEU A 118 -11.71 11.90 -20.66
N GLU A 119 -11.56 12.65 -21.75
CA GLU A 119 -11.42 12.10 -23.10
C GLU A 119 -10.11 11.32 -23.32
N TYR A 120 -9.09 11.57 -22.48
CA TYR A 120 -7.80 10.87 -22.55
C TYR A 120 -7.62 9.81 -21.47
N ALA A 121 -8.61 9.63 -20.59
CA ALA A 121 -8.59 8.57 -19.58
C ALA A 121 -8.96 7.23 -20.22
N ASP A 122 -8.28 6.15 -19.82
CA ASP A 122 -8.61 4.82 -20.29
C ASP A 122 -9.94 4.33 -19.70
N GLU A 123 -10.59 3.39 -20.40
CA GLU A 123 -11.91 2.86 -20.03
C GLU A 123 -11.93 2.21 -18.64
N ILE A 124 -10.82 1.57 -18.22
CA ILE A 124 -10.72 0.91 -16.92
C ILE A 124 -10.70 1.96 -15.81
N THR A 125 -9.86 2.99 -15.95
CA THR A 125 -9.80 4.11 -15.00
C THR A 125 -11.15 4.82 -14.88
N LEU A 126 -11.82 5.08 -15.99
CA LEU A 126 -13.15 5.71 -16.00
C LEU A 126 -14.21 4.82 -15.32
N SER A 127 -14.22 3.53 -15.64
CA SER A 127 -15.11 2.56 -15.01
C SER A 127 -14.92 2.53 -13.49
N ARG A 128 -13.67 2.46 -13.02
CA ARG A 128 -13.33 2.50 -11.60
C ARG A 128 -13.72 3.81 -10.92
N ALA A 129 -13.51 4.94 -11.58
CA ALA A 129 -13.91 6.24 -11.07
C ALA A 129 -15.44 6.35 -10.90
N LEU A 130 -16.21 5.79 -11.83
CA LEU A 130 -17.68 5.74 -11.76
C LEU A 130 -18.19 4.80 -10.65
N GLU A 131 -17.54 3.65 -10.45
CA GLU A 131 -17.81 2.74 -9.33
C GLU A 131 -17.55 3.44 -7.98
N GLY A 132 -16.45 4.19 -7.89
CA GLY A 132 -16.01 4.90 -6.69
C GLY A 132 -16.63 6.28 -6.45
N ARG A 133 -17.68 6.67 -7.21
CA ARG A 133 -18.31 8.00 -7.09
C ARG A 133 -18.88 8.24 -5.70
N ARG A 134 -18.77 9.48 -5.22
CA ARG A 134 -19.25 9.91 -3.89
C ARG A 134 -20.38 10.93 -4.04
N GLU A 135 -21.31 10.92 -3.10
CA GLU A 135 -22.30 11.99 -2.93
C GLU A 135 -21.61 13.27 -2.44
N ILE A 136 -22.13 14.44 -2.83
CA ILE A 136 -21.61 15.76 -2.47
C ILE A 136 -22.63 16.47 -1.59
#